data_AF-A0A9E2NX05-F1
#
_entry.id   AF-A0A9E2NX05-F1
#
_cell.length_a   1.000
_cell.length_b   1.000
_cell.length_c   1.000
_cell.angle_alpha   90.00
_cell.angle_beta   90.00
_cell.angle_gamma   90.00
#
_symmetry.space_group_name_H-M   'P 1'
#
loop_
_entity.id
_entity.type
_entity.pdbx_description
1 polymer ?
#
loop_
_entity_poly.entity_id
_entity_poly.type
_entity_poly.pdbx_seq_one_letter_code
_entity_poly.pdbx_strand_id
1 'polypeptide(L)'
;MGLKNKMLLFMIISTGVFADADDLKYLGTKQPYKHKEVKVKTPKGYEPFYINHISRHGSRHLSSSKYDKSVYELLVLAENEGKLTSKGKKLKEKVAKILEIEKGNYGLLTPVGVKEQKGIAKRMYKENKEVFGREVDAVATYVTRAQQSRDAFLKELSKYTPDTKFKVSTNGKDDIELRFFDISPAYLEYEEKEPWKAEYKKYAKTKNYTDRILKQFFTEDFIAKLESGEIQLKSEEGKVILKSADDAVSNLYDLYVLQADIGKDLGIGKYFTSEELKWYDELDNIKTFYEKGPGMTGENIATDIATPLLKDFIETSDSAIANQNISANLRFAHAETIIPFISIMEIEGMSEKQDDMSKVYQTWNGSEVSCMAANVQWIFYKNEAGDILVKILHNEEPVSIPVKTDIAPFYRWDDVRDFYTQKLSVK
;
A
#
# COMPACT_ATOMS: atom_id res chain seq x y z
N MET A 1 60.08 -9.76 -31.41
CA MET A 1 59.72 -9.72 -29.98
C MET A 1 58.60 -8.68 -29.82
N GLY A 2 57.35 -9.13 -29.62
CA GLY A 2 56.23 -8.31 -29.13
C GLY A 2 55.37 -7.51 -30.13
N LEU A 3 54.61 -8.17 -31.01
CA LEU A 3 53.44 -7.54 -31.66
C LEU A 3 52.32 -7.43 -30.61
N LYS A 4 52.02 -6.22 -30.13
CA LYS A 4 50.88 -5.97 -29.23
C LYS A 4 49.59 -5.80 -30.04
N ASN A 5 48.72 -6.80 -29.96
CA ASN A 5 47.30 -6.70 -30.30
C ASN A 5 46.66 -5.53 -29.56
N LYS A 6 46.16 -4.51 -30.28
CA LYS A 6 45.17 -3.57 -29.75
C LYS A 6 43.79 -4.06 -30.18
N MET A 7 43.14 -4.79 -29.29
CA MET A 7 41.73 -5.16 -29.40
C MET A 7 40.89 -3.91 -29.15
N LEU A 8 40.18 -3.43 -30.18
CA LEU A 8 39.28 -2.29 -30.08
C LEU A 8 37.98 -2.76 -29.42
N LEU A 9 37.83 -2.47 -28.13
CA LEU A 9 36.60 -2.78 -27.38
C LEU A 9 35.55 -1.71 -27.73
N PHE A 10 34.57 -2.05 -28.57
CA PHE A 10 33.37 -1.23 -28.76
C PHE A 10 32.53 -1.31 -27.49
N MET A 11 32.67 -0.31 -26.62
CA MET A 11 31.78 -0.11 -25.48
C MET A 11 30.49 0.51 -26.01
N ILE A 12 29.48 -0.33 -26.28
CA ILE A 12 28.11 0.14 -26.51
C ILE A 12 27.61 0.66 -25.17
N ILE A 13 27.74 1.97 -24.96
CA ILE A 13 27.08 2.66 -23.85
C ILE A 13 25.60 2.71 -24.23
N SER A 14 24.83 1.71 -23.81
CA SER A 14 23.38 1.85 -23.75
C SER A 14 23.07 2.84 -22.64
N THR A 15 23.03 4.13 -22.95
CA THR A 15 22.36 5.11 -22.09
C THR A 15 20.87 4.82 -22.13
N GLY A 16 20.44 3.85 -21.33
CA GLY A 16 19.04 3.75 -20.93
C GLY A 16 18.71 5.02 -20.17
N VAL A 17 18.06 5.96 -20.85
CA VAL A 17 17.39 7.07 -20.19
C VAL A 17 16.27 6.45 -19.38
N PHE A 18 16.53 6.18 -18.10
CA PHE A 18 15.47 6.02 -17.12
C PHE A 18 14.78 7.38 -17.07
N ALA A 19 13.58 7.48 -17.65
CA ALA A 19 12.69 8.58 -17.30
C ALA A 19 12.43 8.44 -15.79
N ASP A 20 12.71 9.49 -15.02
CA ASP A 20 12.48 9.48 -13.59
C ASP A 20 11.00 9.18 -13.33
N ALA A 21 10.73 8.12 -12.56
CA ALA A 21 9.39 7.80 -12.08
C ALA A 21 8.81 8.88 -11.14
N ASP A 22 9.54 9.97 -10.89
CA ASP A 22 9.14 11.11 -10.05
C ASP A 22 8.02 11.97 -10.66
N ASP A 23 7.68 11.80 -11.94
CA ASP A 23 6.61 12.57 -12.61
C ASP A 23 5.20 11.97 -12.45
N LEU A 24 5.08 10.73 -11.95
CA LEU A 24 3.78 10.10 -11.69
C LEU A 24 3.13 10.68 -10.43
N LYS A 25 1.90 11.19 -10.56
CA LYS A 25 1.12 11.83 -9.50
C LYS A 25 -0.27 11.22 -9.41
N TYR A 26 -0.93 11.40 -8.25
CA TYR A 26 -2.28 10.89 -7.98
C TYR A 26 -2.29 9.37 -8.15
N LEU A 27 -1.66 8.68 -7.20
CA LEU A 27 -1.42 7.23 -7.25
C LEU A 27 -2.19 6.50 -6.15
N GLY A 28 -2.91 7.22 -5.29
CA GLY A 28 -3.61 6.71 -4.12
C GLY A 28 -2.76 5.73 -3.33
N THR A 29 -3.35 4.58 -3.00
CA THR A 29 -2.65 3.51 -2.28
C THR A 29 -1.55 2.79 -3.09
N LYS A 30 -1.32 3.17 -4.36
CA LYS A 30 -0.23 2.69 -5.21
C LYS A 30 0.96 3.64 -5.26
N GLN A 31 0.92 4.73 -4.51
CA GLN A 31 2.09 5.57 -4.28
C GLN A 31 3.26 4.71 -3.78
N PRO A 32 4.41 4.65 -4.48
CA PRO A 32 5.62 4.04 -3.94
C PRO A 32 6.05 4.74 -2.65
N TYR A 33 6.68 3.99 -1.75
CA TYR A 33 7.11 4.47 -0.44
C TYR A 33 8.10 5.63 -0.58
N LYS A 34 7.81 6.74 0.09
CA LYS A 34 8.69 7.91 0.16
C LYS A 34 9.11 8.10 1.60
N HIS A 35 10.42 7.99 1.85
CA HIS A 35 10.98 8.28 3.15
C HIS A 35 11.23 9.78 3.30
N LYS A 36 10.79 10.34 4.43
CA LYS A 36 11.12 11.69 4.87
C LYS A 36 11.98 11.59 6.14
N GLU A 37 13.15 12.21 6.12
CA GLU A 37 14.04 12.21 7.28
C GLU A 37 13.45 13.11 8.38
N VAL A 38 13.18 12.52 9.54
CA VAL A 38 12.71 13.24 10.73
C VAL A 38 13.63 12.92 11.90
N LYS A 39 14.20 13.97 12.51
CA LYS A 39 15.08 13.83 13.68
C LYS A 39 14.30 14.02 14.96
N VAL A 40 14.15 12.95 15.73
CA VAL A 40 13.59 12.98 17.09
C VAL A 40 14.69 12.68 18.08
N LYS A 41 14.90 13.57 19.05
CA LYS A 41 15.87 13.34 20.11
C LYS A 41 15.27 12.45 21.19
N THR A 42 15.93 11.34 21.50
CA THR A 42 15.56 10.47 22.63
C THR A 42 15.67 11.24 23.96
N PRO A 43 14.69 11.11 24.86
CA PRO A 43 14.75 11.72 26.18
C PRO A 43 16.02 11.31 26.94
N LYS A 44 16.57 12.24 27.72
CA LYS A 44 17.83 11.98 28.45
C LYS A 44 17.63 10.81 29.42
N GLY A 45 18.56 9.84 29.38
CA GLY A 45 18.55 8.68 30.27
C GLY A 45 17.67 7.52 29.79
N TYR A 46 17.05 7.63 28.61
CA TYR A 46 16.29 6.56 27.99
C TYR A 46 17.06 5.95 26.81
N GLU A 47 17.02 4.62 26.70
CA GLU A 47 17.60 3.87 25.59
C GLU A 47 16.54 2.96 24.93
N PRO A 48 16.53 2.84 23.58
CA PRO A 48 15.58 1.97 22.90
C PRO A 48 15.94 0.50 23.14
N PHE A 49 14.95 -0.35 23.41
CA PHE A 49 15.18 -1.77 23.71
C PHE A 49 14.27 -2.75 22.95
N TYR A 50 13.16 -2.30 22.37
CA TYR A 50 12.23 -3.18 21.65
C TYR A 50 11.48 -2.43 20.54
N ILE A 51 11.18 -3.12 19.43
CA ILE A 51 10.40 -2.60 18.31
C ILE A 51 9.24 -3.53 17.98
N ASN A 52 8.02 -3.00 17.98
CA ASN A 52 6.83 -3.68 17.48
C ASN A 52 6.44 -3.08 16.12
N HIS A 53 6.40 -3.88 15.05
CA HIS A 53 6.30 -3.38 13.69
C HIS A 53 5.29 -4.17 12.86
N ILE A 54 4.52 -3.43 12.05
CA ILE A 54 3.76 -3.99 10.93
C ILE A 54 4.02 -3.19 9.67
N SER A 55 4.21 -3.89 8.55
CA SER A 55 4.38 -3.28 7.24
C SER A 55 3.47 -3.95 6.21
N ARG A 56 2.82 -3.13 5.38
CA ARG A 56 2.28 -3.58 4.10
C ARG A 56 3.41 -4.09 3.22
N HIS A 57 3.14 -5.05 2.35
CA HIS A 57 4.09 -5.40 1.29
C HIS A 57 4.56 -4.15 0.47
N GLY A 58 5.76 -4.20 -0.08
CA GLY A 58 6.25 -3.14 -0.99
C GLY A 58 5.52 -3.12 -2.34
N SER A 59 5.95 -2.23 -3.24
CA SER A 59 5.44 -2.14 -4.62
C SER A 59 5.44 -3.50 -5.31
N ARG A 60 4.37 -3.76 -6.07
CA ARG A 60 4.05 -5.08 -6.63
C ARG A 60 3.49 -4.99 -8.04
N HIS A 61 3.55 -6.12 -8.73
CA HIS A 61 2.80 -6.36 -9.97
C HIS A 61 1.28 -6.40 -9.70
N LEU A 62 0.47 -6.38 -10.76
CA LEU A 62 -0.98 -6.56 -10.67
C LEU A 62 -1.30 -7.86 -9.92
N SER A 63 -2.40 -7.87 -9.17
CA SER A 63 -2.75 -9.05 -8.36
C SER A 63 -3.06 -10.29 -9.19
N SER A 64 -3.59 -10.06 -10.39
CA SER A 64 -4.03 -11.06 -11.37
C SER A 64 -4.17 -10.36 -12.73
N SER A 65 -4.34 -11.15 -13.78
CA SER A 65 -4.68 -10.69 -15.13
C SER A 65 -6.13 -10.17 -15.15
N LYS A 66 -6.28 -8.85 -15.30
CA LYS A 66 -7.58 -8.15 -15.24
C LYS A 66 -7.59 -6.87 -16.08
N TYR A 67 -7.10 -5.77 -15.54
CA TYR A 67 -7.22 -4.44 -16.14
C TYR A 67 -6.42 -4.36 -17.44
N ASP A 68 -5.19 -4.85 -17.40
CA ASP A 68 -4.30 -4.97 -18.55
C ASP A 68 -4.91 -5.82 -19.66
N LYS A 69 -5.44 -7.00 -19.31
CA LYS A 69 -6.14 -7.89 -20.23
C LYS A 69 -7.37 -7.19 -20.84
N SER A 70 -8.27 -6.67 -20.01
CA SER A 70 -9.52 -6.07 -20.49
C SER A 70 -9.31 -4.83 -21.36
N VAL A 71 -8.38 -3.95 -21.00
CA VAL A 71 -8.04 -2.78 -21.82
C VAL A 71 -7.44 -3.24 -23.16
N TYR A 72 -6.56 -4.24 -23.14
CA TYR A 72 -5.98 -4.79 -24.37
C TYR A 72 -7.04 -5.42 -25.27
N GLU A 73 -7.92 -6.25 -24.72
CA GLU A 73 -9.03 -6.90 -25.44
C GLU A 73 -9.99 -5.86 -26.05
N LEU A 74 -10.33 -4.79 -25.31
CA LEU A 74 -11.15 -3.71 -25.84
C LEU A 74 -10.48 -3.02 -27.05
N LEU A 75 -9.18 -2.76 -26.97
CA LEU A 75 -8.40 -2.16 -28.06
C LEU A 75 -8.30 -3.10 -29.27
N VAL A 76 -8.19 -4.42 -29.05
CA VAL A 76 -8.21 -5.43 -30.12
C VAL A 76 -9.57 -5.48 -30.80
N LEU A 77 -10.68 -5.48 -30.04
CA LEU A 77 -12.03 -5.46 -30.61
C LEU A 77 -12.25 -4.23 -31.49
N ALA A 78 -11.89 -3.04 -30.98
CA ALA A 78 -11.98 -1.81 -31.76
C ALA A 78 -11.12 -1.85 -33.03
N GLU A 79 -9.91 -2.41 -32.96
CA GLU A 79 -9.04 -2.52 -34.15
C GLU A 79 -9.64 -3.44 -35.21
N ASN A 80 -10.17 -4.60 -34.79
CA ASN A 80 -10.80 -5.56 -35.70
C ASN A 80 -12.04 -4.99 -36.40
N GLU A 81 -12.76 -4.08 -35.74
CA GLU A 81 -13.91 -3.36 -36.31
C GLU A 81 -13.50 -2.10 -37.09
N GLY A 82 -12.21 -1.78 -37.18
CA GLY A 82 -11.72 -0.56 -37.85
C GLY A 82 -12.07 0.73 -37.10
N LYS A 83 -12.34 0.64 -35.80
CA LYS A 83 -12.81 1.72 -34.91
C LYS A 83 -11.73 2.31 -34.00
N LEU A 84 -10.48 1.88 -34.19
CA LEU A 84 -9.34 2.34 -33.39
C LEU A 84 -8.62 3.52 -34.07
N THR A 85 -8.43 4.62 -33.34
CA THR A 85 -7.68 5.78 -33.83
C THR A 85 -6.16 5.52 -33.85
N SER A 86 -5.37 6.42 -34.45
CA SER A 86 -3.90 6.37 -34.38
C SER A 86 -3.36 6.44 -32.94
N LYS A 87 -4.03 7.18 -32.04
CA LYS A 87 -3.67 7.21 -30.62
C LYS A 87 -4.06 5.89 -29.93
N GLY A 88 -5.19 5.30 -30.30
CA GLY A 88 -5.63 3.98 -29.83
C GLY A 88 -4.63 2.87 -30.18
N LYS A 89 -4.09 2.89 -31.40
CA LYS A 89 -3.02 1.95 -31.82
C LYS A 89 -1.77 2.07 -30.94
N LYS A 90 -1.32 3.31 -30.67
CA LYS A 90 -0.20 3.57 -29.75
C LYS A 90 -0.49 3.12 -28.32
N LEU A 91 -1.72 3.31 -27.84
CA LEU A 91 -2.13 2.81 -26.52
C LEU A 91 -2.06 1.28 -26.50
N LYS A 92 -2.56 0.59 -27.53
CA LYS A 92 -2.51 -0.87 -27.64
C LYS A 92 -1.08 -1.41 -27.53
N GLU A 93 -0.11 -0.79 -28.21
CA GLU A 93 1.30 -1.16 -28.11
C GLU A 93 1.85 -0.98 -26.67
N LYS A 94 1.44 0.07 -25.96
CA LYS A 94 1.86 0.30 -24.56
C LYS A 94 1.25 -0.74 -23.63
N VAL A 95 -0.03 -1.04 -23.77
CA VAL A 95 -0.73 -2.05 -22.96
C VAL A 95 -0.18 -3.45 -23.24
N ALA A 96 0.17 -3.77 -24.50
CA ALA A 96 0.86 -5.02 -24.83
C ALA A 96 2.19 -5.17 -24.06
N LYS A 97 2.98 -4.10 -23.94
CA LYS A 97 4.22 -4.11 -23.14
C LYS A 97 3.94 -4.31 -21.66
N ILE A 98 2.83 -3.80 -21.12
CA ILE A 98 2.42 -4.08 -19.74
C ILE A 98 2.11 -5.57 -19.59
N LEU A 99 1.31 -6.15 -20.48
CA LEU A 99 1.00 -7.59 -20.47
C LEU A 99 2.27 -8.45 -20.53
N GLU A 100 3.26 -8.07 -21.34
CA GLU A 100 4.56 -8.77 -21.40
C GLU A 100 5.32 -8.70 -20.07
N ILE A 101 5.29 -7.56 -19.38
CA ILE A 101 5.94 -7.39 -18.06
C ILE A 101 5.20 -8.19 -16.99
N GLU A 102 3.86 -8.17 -17.01
CA GLU A 102 3.03 -8.81 -16.00
C GLU A 102 2.96 -10.34 -16.15
N LYS A 103 3.18 -10.85 -17.37
CA LYS A 103 3.16 -12.29 -17.66
C LYS A 103 4.15 -13.05 -16.78
N GLY A 104 3.63 -13.89 -15.90
CA GLY A 104 4.40 -14.68 -14.94
C GLY A 104 4.79 -13.94 -13.66
N ASN A 105 4.45 -12.65 -13.54
CA ASN A 105 4.79 -11.80 -12.40
C ASN A 105 3.57 -11.38 -11.55
N TYR A 106 2.35 -11.68 -11.99
CA TYR A 106 1.13 -11.33 -11.24
C TYR A 106 1.23 -11.73 -9.76
N GLY A 107 0.93 -10.76 -8.89
CA GLY A 107 0.88 -10.90 -7.45
C GLY A 107 2.24 -10.84 -6.76
N LEU A 108 3.35 -10.82 -7.50
CA LEU A 108 4.72 -10.79 -6.96
C LEU A 108 5.18 -9.36 -6.60
N LEU A 109 6.13 -9.29 -5.69
CA LEU A 109 6.84 -8.07 -5.31
C LEU A 109 7.77 -7.61 -6.45
N THR A 110 7.82 -6.31 -6.73
CA THR A 110 8.69 -5.74 -7.76
C THR A 110 10.08 -5.41 -7.20
N PRO A 111 11.09 -5.13 -8.05
CA PRO A 111 12.37 -4.59 -7.59
C PRO A 111 12.25 -3.27 -6.82
N VAL A 112 11.24 -2.45 -7.13
CA VAL A 112 10.91 -1.24 -6.35
C VAL A 112 10.51 -1.65 -4.93
N GLY A 113 9.57 -2.58 -4.78
CA GLY A 113 9.13 -3.09 -3.48
C GLY A 113 10.25 -3.72 -2.65
N VAL A 114 11.18 -4.44 -3.29
CA VAL A 114 12.38 -4.94 -2.62
C VAL A 114 13.24 -3.79 -2.08
N LYS A 115 13.45 -2.72 -2.86
CA LYS A 115 14.24 -1.56 -2.43
C LYS A 115 13.59 -0.83 -1.26
N GLU A 116 12.27 -0.68 -1.27
CA GLU A 116 11.51 -0.05 -0.18
C GLU A 116 11.74 -0.78 1.15
N GLN A 117 11.51 -2.10 1.16
CA GLN A 117 11.62 -2.93 2.37
C GLN A 117 13.06 -2.96 2.92
N LYS A 118 14.06 -3.05 2.04
CA LYS A 118 15.47 -2.92 2.46
C LYS A 118 15.77 -1.53 3.01
N GLY A 119 15.21 -0.48 2.41
CA GLY A 119 15.37 0.89 2.87
C GLY A 119 14.87 1.07 4.31
N ILE A 120 13.67 0.56 4.59
CA ILE A 120 13.06 0.61 5.92
C ILE A 120 13.91 -0.19 6.92
N ALA A 121 14.29 -1.44 6.59
CA ALA A 121 15.13 -2.26 7.47
C ALA A 121 16.46 -1.59 7.85
N LYS A 122 17.13 -0.98 6.85
CA LYS A 122 18.40 -0.28 7.06
C LYS A 122 18.25 0.93 7.98
N ARG A 123 17.19 1.72 7.81
CA ARG A 123 16.93 2.90 8.66
C ARG A 123 16.50 2.50 10.06
N MET A 124 15.64 1.48 10.19
CA MET A 124 15.26 0.91 11.49
C MET A 124 16.49 0.53 12.31
N TYR A 125 17.47 -0.19 11.70
CA TYR A 125 18.73 -0.53 12.36
C TYR A 125 19.56 0.71 12.71
N LYS A 126 19.74 1.63 11.76
CA LYS A 126 20.59 2.82 11.99
C LYS A 126 20.10 3.70 13.13
N GLU A 127 18.78 3.88 13.24
CA GLU A 127 18.18 4.75 14.25
C GLU A 127 18.01 4.07 15.62
N ASN A 128 18.09 2.72 15.69
CA ASN A 128 17.81 1.96 16.91
C ASN A 128 18.76 0.77 17.09
N LYS A 129 20.05 0.95 16.81
CA LYS A 129 21.06 -0.13 16.81
C LYS A 129 21.10 -0.90 18.14
N GLU A 130 20.82 -0.22 19.25
CA GLU A 130 20.81 -0.74 20.62
C GLU A 130 19.70 -1.77 20.88
N VAL A 131 18.64 -1.75 20.06
CA VAL A 131 17.54 -2.72 20.14
C VAL A 131 17.99 -4.12 19.73
N PHE A 132 18.91 -4.20 18.77
CA PHE A 132 19.26 -5.45 18.09
C PHE A 132 20.38 -6.22 18.81
N GLY A 133 20.54 -7.50 18.44
CA GLY A 133 21.46 -8.43 19.10
C GLY A 133 20.78 -9.53 19.91
N ARG A 134 19.43 -9.53 19.94
CA ARG A 134 18.61 -10.60 20.55
C ARG A 134 17.70 -11.23 19.50
N GLU A 135 16.69 -12.00 19.92
CA GLU A 135 15.77 -12.69 19.01
C GLU A 135 14.85 -11.69 18.26
N VAL A 136 14.60 -11.97 16.98
CA VAL A 136 13.62 -11.24 16.17
C VAL A 136 12.59 -12.22 15.66
N ASP A 137 11.33 -11.99 16.01
CA ASP A 137 10.18 -12.73 15.49
C ASP A 137 9.65 -12.02 14.24
N ALA A 138 9.56 -12.74 13.12
CA ALA A 138 9.15 -12.17 11.84
C ALA A 138 8.11 -13.06 11.15
N VAL A 139 6.89 -12.55 11.02
CA VAL A 139 5.75 -13.26 10.44
C VAL A 139 5.21 -12.53 9.21
N ALA A 140 4.78 -13.30 8.22
CA ALA A 140 4.05 -12.78 7.07
C ALA A 140 2.76 -13.57 6.86
N THR A 141 1.78 -12.95 6.21
CA THR A 141 0.59 -13.68 5.73
C THR A 141 0.99 -14.75 4.72
N TYR A 142 0.08 -15.69 4.42
CA TYR A 142 0.28 -16.71 3.39
C TYR A 142 0.53 -16.15 1.98
N VAL A 143 0.31 -14.85 1.75
CA VAL A 143 0.39 -14.23 0.43
C VAL A 143 1.86 -13.98 0.03
N THR A 144 2.28 -14.51 -1.11
CA THR A 144 3.68 -14.50 -1.59
C THR A 144 4.38 -13.15 -1.49
N ARG A 145 3.77 -12.05 -1.94
CA ARG A 145 4.37 -10.70 -1.87
C ARG A 145 4.63 -10.20 -0.44
N ALA A 146 3.83 -10.62 0.54
CA ALA A 146 4.06 -10.28 1.94
C ALA A 146 5.28 -11.04 2.47
N GLN A 147 5.41 -12.33 2.13
CA GLN A 147 6.59 -13.15 2.42
C GLN A 147 7.85 -12.59 1.77
N GLN A 148 7.79 -12.23 0.48
CA GLN A 148 8.90 -11.60 -0.24
C GLN A 148 9.33 -10.26 0.38
N SER A 149 8.37 -9.50 0.91
CA SER A 149 8.66 -8.24 1.62
C SER A 149 9.39 -8.49 2.94
N ARG A 150 8.89 -9.43 3.75
CA ARG A 150 9.56 -9.90 4.97
C ARG A 150 10.98 -10.35 4.67
N ASP A 151 11.15 -11.21 3.68
CA ASP A 151 12.46 -11.81 3.37
C ASP A 151 13.45 -10.75 2.85
N ALA A 152 12.98 -9.78 2.06
CA ALA A 152 13.79 -8.65 1.63
C ALA A 152 14.24 -7.77 2.81
N PHE A 153 13.33 -7.50 3.75
CA PHE A 153 13.60 -6.75 4.97
C PHE A 153 14.65 -7.47 5.83
N LEU A 154 14.41 -8.75 6.15
CA LEU A 154 15.30 -9.55 7.00
C LEU A 154 16.68 -9.75 6.39
N LYS A 155 16.76 -9.95 5.06
CA LYS A 155 18.03 -10.05 4.34
C LYS A 155 18.86 -8.78 4.42
N GLU A 156 18.23 -7.61 4.54
CA GLU A 156 18.96 -6.36 4.74
C GLU A 156 19.34 -6.17 6.20
N LEU A 157 18.42 -6.42 7.14
CA LEU A 157 18.68 -6.31 8.57
C LEU A 157 19.84 -7.22 9.02
N SER A 158 19.89 -8.47 8.54
CA SER A 158 20.91 -9.45 8.90
C SER A 158 22.35 -9.03 8.55
N LYS A 159 22.53 -8.09 7.62
CA LYS A 159 23.85 -7.53 7.29
C LYS A 159 24.45 -6.72 8.45
N TYR A 160 23.61 -6.20 9.32
CA TYR A 160 24.00 -5.34 10.43
C TYR A 160 23.86 -6.04 11.79
N THR A 161 23.18 -7.19 11.81
CA THR A 161 22.89 -7.98 13.02
C THR A 161 23.28 -9.46 12.80
N PRO A 162 24.57 -9.77 12.59
CA PRO A 162 25.01 -11.12 12.21
C PRO A 162 24.67 -12.20 13.25
N ASP A 163 24.59 -11.81 14.53
CA ASP A 163 24.33 -12.73 15.65
C ASP A 163 22.84 -12.79 16.04
N THR A 164 21.96 -12.05 15.37
CA THR A 164 20.53 -12.06 15.65
C THR A 164 19.91 -13.38 15.17
N LYS A 165 19.19 -14.05 16.08
CA LYS A 165 18.38 -15.21 15.76
C LYS A 165 17.01 -14.77 15.23
N PHE A 166 16.80 -14.96 13.94
CA PHE A 166 15.52 -14.71 13.28
C PHE A 166 14.61 -15.94 13.40
N LYS A 167 13.45 -15.78 14.03
CA LYS A 167 12.36 -16.75 14.02
C LYS A 167 11.36 -16.34 12.93
N VAL A 168 11.38 -17.06 11.83
CA VAL A 168 10.62 -16.71 10.62
C VAL A 168 9.44 -17.66 10.45
N SER A 169 8.23 -17.11 10.32
CA SER A 169 7.00 -17.90 10.14
C SER A 169 6.09 -17.29 9.08
N THR A 170 5.21 -18.12 8.52
CA THR A 170 4.17 -17.71 7.58
C THR A 170 2.84 -18.23 8.12
N ASN A 171 1.86 -17.35 8.27
CA ASN A 171 0.52 -17.71 8.74
C ASN A 171 -0.28 -18.46 7.66
N GLY A 172 -1.32 -19.17 8.09
CA GLY A 172 -2.30 -19.82 7.21
C GLY A 172 -3.22 -18.83 6.49
N LYS A 173 -4.23 -19.36 5.80
CA LYS A 173 -5.27 -18.51 5.18
C LYS A 173 -6.20 -17.87 6.21
N ASP A 174 -6.55 -18.64 7.23
CA ASP A 174 -7.32 -18.18 8.38
C ASP A 174 -6.34 -17.53 9.36
N ASP A 175 -6.24 -16.20 9.29
CA ASP A 175 -5.26 -15.39 10.01
C ASP A 175 -5.98 -14.24 10.70
N ILE A 176 -6.16 -14.38 12.02
CA ILE A 176 -6.98 -13.47 12.84
C ILE A 176 -6.28 -12.12 13.02
N GLU A 177 -4.95 -12.08 13.08
CA GLU A 177 -4.22 -10.85 13.31
C GLU A 177 -3.91 -10.06 12.03
N LEU A 178 -3.57 -10.74 10.92
CA LEU A 178 -3.07 -10.06 9.71
C LEU A 178 -4.05 -10.10 8.54
N ARG A 179 -5.08 -10.97 8.60
CA ARG A 179 -6.14 -11.08 7.58
C ARG A 179 -7.55 -11.15 8.18
N PHE A 180 -7.79 -10.44 9.28
CA PHE A 180 -9.12 -10.33 9.90
C PHE A 180 -10.25 -9.95 8.91
N PHE A 181 -9.92 -9.22 7.85
CA PHE A 181 -10.84 -8.81 6.78
C PHE A 181 -11.34 -9.98 5.90
N ASP A 182 -10.65 -11.12 5.88
CA ASP A 182 -11.10 -12.31 5.14
C ASP A 182 -12.05 -13.21 5.97
N ILE A 183 -12.09 -13.01 7.30
CA ILE A 183 -12.73 -13.98 8.22
C ILE A 183 -13.81 -13.36 9.11
N SER A 184 -13.93 -12.04 9.17
CA SER A 184 -14.96 -11.35 9.96
C SER A 184 -16.31 -11.37 9.22
N PRO A 185 -17.32 -12.13 9.69
CA PRO A 185 -18.58 -12.26 8.94
C PRO A 185 -19.32 -10.94 8.77
N ALA A 186 -19.30 -10.08 9.81
CA ALA A 186 -19.96 -8.78 9.77
C ALA A 186 -19.28 -7.81 8.79
N TYR A 187 -17.95 -7.91 8.63
CA TYR A 187 -17.25 -7.12 7.61
C TYR A 187 -17.46 -7.68 6.21
N LEU A 188 -17.49 -9.00 6.03
CA LEU A 188 -17.80 -9.61 4.73
C LEU A 188 -19.23 -9.25 4.27
N GLU A 189 -20.20 -9.23 5.19
CA GLU A 189 -21.56 -8.75 4.90
C GLU A 189 -21.58 -7.25 4.55
N TYR A 190 -20.77 -6.44 5.23
CA TYR A 190 -20.60 -5.03 4.91
C TYR A 190 -19.97 -4.81 3.53
N GLU A 191 -18.90 -5.54 3.21
CA GLU A 191 -18.21 -5.51 1.92
C GLU A 191 -19.12 -6.00 0.79
N GLU A 192 -20.01 -6.96 1.03
CA GLU A 192 -21.01 -7.41 0.06
C GLU A 192 -22.11 -6.37 -0.17
N LYS A 193 -22.61 -5.74 0.91
CA LYS A 193 -23.71 -4.77 0.82
C LYS A 193 -23.27 -3.42 0.26
N GLU A 194 -22.02 -3.02 0.51
CA GLU A 194 -21.44 -1.73 0.13
C GLU A 194 -22.41 -0.56 0.39
N PRO A 195 -22.83 -0.29 1.65
CA PRO A 195 -23.90 0.68 1.94
C PRO A 195 -23.62 2.09 1.42
N TRP A 196 -22.34 2.46 1.29
CA TRP A 196 -21.87 3.73 0.72
C TRP A 196 -21.98 3.82 -0.81
N LYS A 197 -22.20 2.71 -1.52
CA LYS A 197 -22.07 2.62 -2.98
C LYS A 197 -23.08 3.49 -3.74
N ALA A 198 -24.28 3.65 -3.20
CA ALA A 198 -25.31 4.47 -3.85
C ALA A 198 -24.88 5.95 -3.92
N GLU A 199 -24.42 6.50 -2.80
CA GLU A 199 -23.89 7.87 -2.75
C GLU A 199 -22.59 7.99 -3.54
N TYR A 200 -21.71 6.98 -3.52
CA TYR A 200 -20.51 6.97 -4.35
C TYR A 200 -20.84 7.07 -5.84
N LYS A 201 -21.82 6.30 -6.32
CA LYS A 201 -22.26 6.37 -7.73
C LYS A 201 -22.83 7.75 -8.11
N LYS A 202 -23.48 8.43 -7.17
CA LYS A 202 -23.97 9.80 -7.38
C LYS A 202 -22.80 10.77 -7.42
N TYR A 203 -21.85 10.65 -6.50
CA TYR A 203 -20.64 11.46 -6.45
C TYR A 203 -19.78 11.31 -7.72
N ALA A 204 -19.54 10.07 -8.15
CA ALA A 204 -18.75 9.74 -9.34
C ALA A 204 -19.32 10.34 -10.64
N LYS A 205 -20.61 10.70 -10.65
CA LYS A 205 -21.28 11.35 -11.80
C LYS A 205 -21.26 12.87 -11.76
N THR A 206 -20.73 13.49 -10.70
CA THR A 206 -20.65 14.95 -10.60
C THR A 206 -19.67 15.57 -11.58
N LYS A 207 -18.70 14.77 -12.07
CA LYS A 207 -17.80 15.11 -13.17
C LYS A 207 -17.76 13.96 -14.16
N ASN A 208 -17.58 14.28 -15.44
CA ASN A 208 -17.45 13.27 -16.49
C ASN A 208 -16.28 13.64 -17.41
N TYR A 209 -15.20 12.87 -17.32
CA TYR A 209 -14.06 12.96 -18.22
C TYR A 209 -13.97 11.77 -19.19
N THR A 210 -14.86 10.80 -19.04
CA THR A 210 -14.85 9.51 -19.74
C THR A 210 -14.92 9.72 -21.25
N ASP A 211 -15.85 10.55 -21.73
CA ASP A 211 -16.03 10.84 -23.16
C ASP A 211 -14.75 11.39 -23.80
N ARG A 212 -14.16 12.41 -23.19
CA ARG A 212 -12.93 13.05 -23.68
C ARG A 212 -11.74 12.09 -23.67
N ILE A 213 -11.63 11.22 -22.65
CA ILE A 213 -10.56 10.21 -22.56
C ILE A 213 -10.70 9.21 -23.72
N LEU A 214 -11.89 8.62 -23.88
CA LEU A 214 -12.13 7.54 -24.83
C LEU A 214 -12.16 7.99 -26.29
N LYS A 215 -12.64 9.19 -26.60
CA LYS A 215 -12.59 9.77 -27.96
C LYS A 215 -11.18 9.94 -28.52
N GLN A 216 -10.16 9.85 -27.67
CA GLN A 216 -8.78 9.77 -28.15
C GLN A 216 -8.47 8.45 -28.83
N PHE A 217 -9.11 7.35 -28.43
CA PHE A 217 -8.74 5.99 -28.81
C PHE A 217 -9.74 5.31 -29.73
N PHE A 218 -11.01 5.63 -29.57
CA PHE A 218 -12.12 4.97 -30.25
C PHE A 218 -12.96 5.98 -31.04
N THR A 219 -13.63 5.51 -32.09
CA THR A 219 -14.67 6.26 -32.78
C THR A 219 -15.94 6.35 -31.91
N GLU A 220 -16.79 7.35 -32.15
CA GLU A 220 -17.99 7.61 -31.34
C GLU A 220 -18.98 6.44 -31.35
N ASP A 221 -19.13 5.76 -32.48
CA ASP A 221 -20.00 4.58 -32.61
C ASP A 221 -19.52 3.37 -31.81
N PHE A 222 -18.20 3.19 -31.65
CA PHE A 222 -17.65 2.15 -30.78
C PHE A 222 -17.83 2.50 -29.30
N ILE A 223 -17.72 3.78 -28.94
CA ILE A 223 -18.02 4.24 -27.57
C ILE A 223 -19.51 4.01 -27.25
N ALA A 224 -20.41 4.36 -28.17
CA ALA A 224 -21.85 4.10 -28.00
C ALA A 224 -22.17 2.60 -27.84
N LYS A 225 -21.47 1.72 -28.56
CA LYS A 225 -21.56 0.25 -28.40
C LYS A 225 -21.06 -0.24 -27.03
N LEU A 226 -20.03 0.39 -26.48
CA LEU A 226 -19.57 0.10 -25.12
C LEU A 226 -20.60 0.57 -24.08
N GLU A 227 -21.19 1.75 -24.26
CA GLU A 227 -22.21 2.32 -23.38
C GLU A 227 -23.56 1.58 -23.42
N SER A 228 -23.91 0.97 -24.56
CA SER A 228 -25.11 0.12 -24.69
C SER A 228 -24.99 -1.20 -23.93
N GLY A 229 -23.79 -1.57 -23.47
CA GLY A 229 -23.51 -2.81 -22.75
C GLY A 229 -23.34 -4.04 -23.66
N GLU A 230 -23.21 -3.84 -24.97
CA GLU A 230 -22.92 -4.90 -25.94
C GLU A 230 -21.54 -5.53 -25.75
N ILE A 231 -20.59 -4.77 -25.18
CA ILE A 231 -19.23 -5.23 -24.88
C ILE A 231 -19.12 -5.51 -23.38
N GLN A 232 -18.80 -6.77 -23.03
CA GLN A 232 -18.49 -7.17 -21.66
C GLN A 232 -17.24 -8.05 -21.63
N LEU A 233 -16.20 -7.58 -20.96
CA LEU A 233 -14.93 -8.28 -20.83
C LEU A 233 -14.74 -8.81 -19.41
N LYS A 234 -14.13 -9.99 -19.31
CA LYS A 234 -14.02 -10.76 -18.08
C LYS A 234 -12.58 -10.97 -17.67
N SER A 235 -12.33 -11.00 -16.35
CA SER A 235 -11.07 -11.48 -15.79
C SER A 235 -10.86 -12.96 -16.15
N GLU A 236 -9.67 -13.50 -15.86
CA GLU A 236 -9.40 -14.95 -16.00
C GLU A 236 -10.34 -15.81 -15.14
N GLU A 237 -10.79 -15.28 -14.01
CA GLU A 237 -11.74 -15.91 -13.10
C GLU A 237 -13.21 -15.77 -13.56
N GLY A 238 -13.46 -15.16 -14.72
CA GLY A 238 -14.81 -15.04 -15.30
C GLY A 238 -15.66 -13.88 -14.76
N LYS A 239 -15.13 -13.06 -13.85
CA LYS A 239 -15.81 -11.85 -13.35
C LYS A 239 -15.84 -10.78 -14.43
N VAL A 240 -16.99 -10.16 -14.67
CA VAL A 240 -17.09 -9.00 -15.58
C VAL A 240 -16.36 -7.82 -14.95
N ILE A 241 -15.31 -7.32 -15.62
CA ILE A 241 -14.43 -6.25 -15.14
C ILE A 241 -14.43 -5.01 -16.03
N LEU A 242 -15.05 -5.09 -17.21
CA LEU A 242 -15.25 -3.96 -18.10
C LEU A 242 -16.54 -4.17 -18.87
N LYS A 243 -17.53 -3.31 -18.64
CA LYS A 243 -18.84 -3.34 -19.32
C LYS A 243 -19.40 -1.95 -19.62
N SER A 244 -18.60 -0.92 -19.39
CA SER A 244 -19.00 0.47 -19.54
C SER A 244 -17.79 1.34 -19.88
N ALA A 245 -18.07 2.55 -20.34
CA ALA A 245 -17.06 3.56 -20.61
C ALA A 245 -16.27 3.94 -19.33
N ASP A 246 -16.95 4.03 -18.18
CA ASP A 246 -16.31 4.33 -16.90
C ASP A 246 -15.38 3.20 -16.43
N ASP A 247 -15.74 1.93 -16.65
CA ASP A 247 -14.86 0.80 -16.36
C ASP A 247 -13.62 0.82 -17.26
N ALA A 248 -13.78 1.16 -18.54
CA ALA A 248 -12.66 1.22 -19.48
C ALA A 248 -11.63 2.28 -19.07
N VAL A 249 -12.10 3.44 -18.61
CA VAL A 249 -11.21 4.50 -18.12
C VAL A 249 -10.63 4.17 -16.75
N SER A 250 -11.40 3.61 -15.82
CA SER A 250 -10.89 3.18 -14.51
C SER A 250 -9.80 2.12 -14.68
N ASN A 251 -10.02 1.11 -15.54
CA ASN A 251 -9.01 0.10 -15.83
C ASN A 251 -7.77 0.71 -16.51
N LEU A 252 -7.92 1.73 -17.35
CA LEU A 252 -6.78 2.47 -17.93
C LEU A 252 -6.01 3.27 -16.86
N TYR A 253 -6.72 3.85 -15.89
CA TYR A 253 -6.12 4.53 -14.74
C TYR A 253 -5.38 3.55 -13.81
N ASP A 254 -5.92 2.34 -13.59
CA ASP A 254 -5.21 1.25 -12.90
C ASP A 254 -3.87 0.90 -13.58
N LEU A 255 -3.83 0.90 -14.92
CA LEU A 255 -2.59 0.71 -15.67
C LEU A 255 -1.65 1.90 -15.57
N TYR A 256 -2.18 3.13 -15.45
CA TYR A 256 -1.37 4.31 -15.22
C TYR A 256 -0.65 4.23 -13.87
N VAL A 257 -1.36 3.93 -12.77
CA VAL A 257 -0.77 3.91 -11.43
C VAL A 257 0.19 2.73 -11.23
N LEU A 258 -0.08 1.58 -11.88
CA LEU A 258 0.81 0.40 -11.88
C LEU A 258 2.24 0.74 -12.31
N GLN A 259 2.41 1.68 -13.25
CA GLN A 259 3.72 2.05 -13.80
C GLN A 259 4.71 2.48 -12.71
N ALA A 260 4.23 3.12 -11.64
CA ALA A 260 5.04 3.53 -10.50
C ALA A 260 5.58 2.31 -9.73
N ASP A 261 4.72 1.31 -9.50
CA ASP A 261 5.05 0.11 -8.74
C ASP A 261 6.00 -0.83 -9.48
N ILE A 262 5.87 -0.93 -10.81
CA ILE A 262 6.81 -1.69 -11.65
C ILE A 262 8.08 -0.89 -11.96
N GLY A 263 8.15 0.39 -11.55
CA GLY A 263 9.29 1.28 -11.78
C GLY A 263 9.53 1.61 -13.26
N LYS A 264 8.46 1.68 -14.07
CA LYS A 264 8.57 1.89 -15.52
C LYS A 264 7.41 2.74 -16.05
N ASP A 265 7.70 3.99 -16.39
CA ASP A 265 6.75 4.85 -17.11
C ASP A 265 6.74 4.51 -18.62
N LEU A 266 5.66 3.87 -19.06
CA LEU A 266 5.35 3.59 -20.45
C LEU A 266 4.56 4.74 -21.10
N GLY A 267 4.34 5.84 -20.38
CA GLY A 267 3.70 7.06 -20.84
C GLY A 267 2.20 6.91 -21.04
N ILE A 268 1.51 6.15 -20.17
CA ILE A 268 0.04 6.11 -20.11
C ILE A 268 -0.51 7.45 -19.58
N GLY A 269 0.21 8.11 -18.67
CA GLY A 269 -0.22 9.38 -18.06
C GLY A 269 -0.46 10.50 -19.08
N LYS A 270 0.20 10.45 -20.25
CA LYS A 270 0.04 11.41 -21.35
C LYS A 270 -1.38 11.45 -21.95
N TYR A 271 -2.21 10.46 -21.64
CA TYR A 271 -3.59 10.41 -22.11
C TYR A 271 -4.59 11.09 -21.16
N PHE A 272 -4.13 11.48 -19.98
CA PHE A 272 -4.89 12.17 -18.96
C PHE A 272 -4.36 13.60 -18.79
N THR A 273 -5.24 14.51 -18.40
CA THR A 273 -4.85 15.78 -17.80
C THR A 273 -4.59 15.57 -16.30
N SER A 274 -3.91 16.53 -15.67
CA SER A 274 -3.68 16.49 -14.21
C SER A 274 -4.99 16.49 -13.41
N GLU A 275 -6.03 17.17 -13.90
CA GLU A 275 -7.34 17.23 -13.24
C GLU A 275 -8.06 15.89 -13.30
N GLU A 276 -7.90 15.17 -14.40
CA GLU A 276 -8.49 13.83 -14.57
C GLU A 276 -7.80 12.79 -13.72
N LEU A 277 -6.47 12.80 -13.68
CA LEU A 277 -5.72 11.93 -12.78
C LEU A 277 -6.13 12.17 -11.32
N LYS A 278 -6.24 13.44 -10.91
CA LYS A 278 -6.75 13.80 -9.59
C LYS A 278 -8.16 13.27 -9.36
N TRP A 279 -9.03 13.33 -10.37
CA TRP A 279 -10.41 12.83 -10.24
C TRP A 279 -10.50 11.33 -10.04
N TYR A 280 -9.75 10.52 -10.80
CA TYR A 280 -9.78 9.06 -10.64
C TYR A 280 -9.09 8.61 -9.35
N ASP A 281 -8.00 9.27 -8.95
CA ASP A 281 -7.45 9.14 -7.60
C ASP A 281 -8.50 9.42 -6.55
N GLU A 282 -9.29 10.48 -6.77
CA GLU A 282 -10.30 10.91 -5.83
C GLU A 282 -11.39 9.88 -5.59
N LEU A 283 -11.88 9.27 -6.66
CA LEU A 283 -12.85 8.20 -6.61
C LEU A 283 -12.28 6.94 -5.91
N ASP A 284 -11.05 6.54 -6.24
CA ASP A 284 -10.41 5.38 -5.61
C ASP A 284 -10.15 5.60 -4.10
N ASN A 285 -9.79 6.82 -3.73
CA ASN A 285 -9.55 7.21 -2.34
C ASN A 285 -10.84 7.20 -1.52
N ILE A 286 -11.93 7.78 -2.05
CA ILE A 286 -13.27 7.74 -1.43
C ILE A 286 -13.71 6.29 -1.24
N LYS A 287 -13.59 5.47 -2.28
CA LYS A 287 -13.94 4.05 -2.20
C LYS A 287 -13.15 3.34 -1.10
N THR A 288 -11.83 3.52 -1.08
CA THR A 288 -10.95 2.89 -0.08
C THR A 288 -11.28 3.36 1.34
N PHE A 289 -11.57 4.65 1.52
CA PHE A 289 -11.92 5.25 2.80
C PHE A 289 -13.16 4.59 3.43
N TYR A 290 -14.24 4.43 2.66
CA TYR A 290 -15.45 3.80 3.17
C TYR A 290 -15.31 2.27 3.28
N GLU A 291 -14.72 1.62 2.28
CA GLU A 291 -14.58 0.15 2.26
C GLU A 291 -13.70 -0.37 3.41
N LYS A 292 -12.62 0.34 3.75
CA LYS A 292 -11.55 -0.20 4.62
C LYS A 292 -11.13 0.71 5.78
N GLY A 293 -11.51 1.99 5.71
CA GLY A 293 -11.00 3.04 6.58
C GLY A 293 -11.99 3.48 7.66
N PRO A 294 -11.90 4.76 8.06
CA PRO A 294 -12.78 5.32 9.06
C PRO A 294 -14.25 5.28 8.61
N GLY A 295 -14.58 5.59 7.36
CA GLY A 295 -15.96 5.59 6.89
C GLY A 295 -16.84 6.68 7.53
N MET A 296 -18.15 6.42 7.61
CA MET A 296 -19.16 7.39 8.07
C MET A 296 -19.27 7.47 9.60
N THR A 297 -19.83 8.57 10.09
CA THR A 297 -20.15 8.74 11.52
C THR A 297 -21.11 7.63 11.97
N GLY A 298 -20.76 6.92 13.04
CA GLY A 298 -21.57 5.82 13.58
C GLY A 298 -21.31 4.46 12.93
N GLU A 299 -20.43 4.37 11.93
CA GLU A 299 -20.05 3.12 11.27
C GLU A 299 -18.61 2.75 11.62
N ASN A 300 -18.41 1.67 12.38
CA ASN A 300 -17.07 1.23 12.82
C ASN A 300 -16.66 -0.13 12.27
N ILE A 301 -17.51 -0.80 11.48
CA ILE A 301 -17.31 -2.19 11.07
C ILE A 301 -15.97 -2.43 10.37
N ALA A 302 -15.59 -1.56 9.43
CA ALA A 302 -14.31 -1.66 8.72
C ALA A 302 -13.10 -1.39 9.62
N THR A 303 -13.25 -0.60 10.68
CA THR A 303 -12.19 -0.28 11.64
C THR A 303 -12.05 -1.36 12.72
N ASP A 304 -13.17 -1.84 13.26
CA ASP A 304 -13.22 -2.71 14.45
C ASP A 304 -12.65 -4.10 14.20
N ILE A 305 -12.64 -4.55 12.94
CA ILE A 305 -12.00 -5.82 12.57
C ILE A 305 -10.50 -5.86 12.86
N ALA A 306 -9.81 -4.72 13.01
CA ALA A 306 -8.40 -4.67 13.40
C ALA A 306 -8.15 -4.86 14.91
N THR A 307 -9.20 -5.07 15.70
CA THR A 307 -9.12 -5.32 17.16
C THR A 307 -8.12 -6.42 17.53
N PRO A 308 -8.11 -7.62 16.88
CA PRO A 308 -7.16 -8.67 17.24
C PRO A 308 -5.71 -8.26 17.03
N LEU A 309 -5.42 -7.48 15.99
CA LEU A 309 -4.06 -6.98 15.73
C LEU A 309 -3.61 -5.96 16.78
N LEU A 310 -4.49 -5.03 17.18
CA LEU A 310 -4.18 -4.08 18.24
C LEU A 310 -3.93 -4.78 19.58
N LYS A 311 -4.74 -5.80 19.89
CA LYS A 311 -4.52 -6.67 21.05
C LYS A 311 -3.15 -7.36 21.00
N ASP A 312 -2.81 -7.97 19.86
CA ASP A 312 -1.52 -8.64 19.65
C ASP A 312 -0.33 -7.66 19.77
N PHE A 313 -0.47 -6.42 19.29
CA PHE A 313 0.54 -5.37 19.52
C PHE A 313 0.76 -5.05 21.00
N ILE A 314 -0.31 -5.00 21.80
CA ILE A 314 -0.21 -4.79 23.25
C ILE A 314 0.46 -5.99 23.92
N GLU A 315 -0.04 -7.19 23.68
CA GLU A 315 0.42 -8.42 24.32
C GLU A 315 1.89 -8.75 23.98
N THR A 316 2.30 -8.54 22.73
CA THR A 316 3.71 -8.73 22.34
C THR A 316 4.62 -7.66 22.93
N SER A 317 4.12 -6.43 23.13
CA SER A 317 4.89 -5.39 23.80
C SER A 317 5.09 -5.69 25.28
N ASP A 318 4.03 -6.07 26.01
CA ASP A 318 4.16 -6.49 27.41
C ASP A 318 5.04 -7.74 27.56
N SER A 319 4.94 -8.68 26.61
CA SER A 319 5.80 -9.87 26.59
C SER A 319 7.28 -9.52 26.39
N ALA A 320 7.62 -8.57 25.52
CA ALA A 320 9.00 -8.11 25.33
C ALA A 320 9.53 -7.30 26.52
N ILE A 321 8.67 -6.57 27.22
CA ILE A 321 9.01 -5.87 28.47
C ILE A 321 9.36 -6.88 29.57
N ALA A 322 8.57 -7.95 29.71
CA ALA A 322 8.81 -9.02 30.68
C ALA A 322 9.99 -9.92 30.29
N ASN A 323 10.11 -10.25 28.99
CA ASN A 323 11.16 -11.08 28.42
C ASN A 323 12.11 -10.25 27.56
N GLN A 324 13.20 -9.80 28.17
CA GLN A 324 14.20 -8.95 27.53
C GLN A 324 15.05 -9.69 26.48
N ASN A 325 14.69 -10.91 26.04
CA ASN A 325 15.37 -11.63 24.96
C ASN A 325 14.78 -11.34 23.57
N ILE A 326 13.71 -10.54 23.47
CA ILE A 326 13.06 -10.17 22.19
C ILE A 326 13.51 -8.77 21.80
N SER A 327 14.15 -8.63 20.63
CA SER A 327 14.52 -7.35 20.03
C SER A 327 13.34 -6.73 19.26
N ALA A 328 12.63 -7.54 18.46
CA ALA A 328 11.54 -7.02 17.65
C ALA A 328 10.52 -8.09 17.25
N ASN A 329 9.27 -7.66 17.13
CA ASN A 329 8.19 -8.39 16.47
C ASN A 329 7.85 -7.69 15.14
N LEU A 330 8.08 -8.38 14.02
CA LEU A 330 7.93 -7.84 12.67
C LEU A 330 6.80 -8.57 11.93
N ARG A 331 5.74 -7.84 11.54
CA ARG A 331 4.60 -8.37 10.78
C ARG A 331 4.58 -7.81 9.36
N PHE A 332 4.30 -8.65 8.36
CA PHE A 332 4.21 -8.25 6.96
C PHE A 332 2.87 -8.67 6.33
N ALA A 333 2.11 -7.69 5.85
CA ALA A 333 0.70 -7.87 5.49
C ALA A 333 0.25 -6.94 4.33
N HIS A 334 -0.94 -6.34 4.45
CA HIS A 334 -1.68 -5.74 3.32
C HIS A 334 -2.17 -4.31 3.62
N ALA A 335 -2.66 -3.62 2.58
CA ALA A 335 -3.34 -2.35 2.77
C ALA A 335 -4.62 -2.53 3.61
N GLU A 336 -5.33 -3.62 3.37
CA GLU A 336 -6.48 -4.11 4.13
C GLU A 336 -6.16 -4.39 5.60
N THR A 337 -4.88 -4.56 5.96
CA THR A 337 -4.43 -4.66 7.35
C THR A 337 -4.07 -3.28 7.91
N ILE A 338 -3.28 -2.49 7.18
CA ILE A 338 -2.73 -1.20 7.63
C ILE A 338 -3.81 -0.14 7.85
N ILE A 339 -4.73 0.01 6.90
CA ILE A 339 -5.75 1.08 6.93
C ILE A 339 -6.64 0.99 8.18
N PRO A 340 -7.27 -0.18 8.46
CA PRO A 340 -8.09 -0.30 9.66
C PRO A 340 -7.26 -0.32 10.95
N PHE A 341 -6.01 -0.80 10.90
CA PHE A 341 -5.10 -0.73 12.06
C PHE A 341 -4.75 0.72 12.45
N ILE A 342 -4.48 1.59 11.47
CA ILE A 342 -4.29 3.03 11.71
C ILE A 342 -5.57 3.65 12.27
N SER A 343 -6.72 3.30 11.68
CA SER A 343 -8.03 3.84 12.07
C SER A 343 -8.40 3.44 13.50
N ILE A 344 -8.16 2.18 13.92
CA ILE A 344 -8.47 1.73 15.28
C ILE A 344 -7.51 2.29 16.32
N MET A 345 -6.28 2.63 15.92
CA MET A 345 -5.34 3.37 16.76
C MET A 345 -5.72 4.84 16.94
N GLU A 346 -6.66 5.36 16.13
CA GLU A 346 -7.08 6.77 16.12
C GLU A 346 -5.90 7.73 15.90
N ILE A 347 -5.01 7.37 14.98
CA ILE A 347 -3.91 8.26 14.59
C ILE A 347 -4.49 9.57 14.03
N GLU A 348 -4.07 10.69 14.61
CA GLU A 348 -4.55 12.04 14.28
C GLU A 348 -4.28 12.38 12.80
N GLY A 349 -5.29 12.90 12.10
CA GLY A 349 -5.22 13.24 10.67
C GLY A 349 -5.35 12.05 9.73
N MET A 350 -5.63 10.84 10.23
CA MET A 350 -5.73 9.61 9.44
C MET A 350 -6.96 8.75 9.78
N SER A 351 -7.74 9.15 10.79
CA SER A 351 -8.76 8.29 11.42
C SER A 351 -10.13 8.97 11.54
N GLU A 352 -10.26 10.19 11.06
CA GLU A 352 -11.47 10.99 11.15
C GLU A 352 -12.56 10.45 10.22
N LYS A 353 -13.77 10.32 10.77
CA LYS A 353 -14.98 9.95 10.02
C LYS A 353 -15.39 11.09 9.09
N GLN A 354 -16.02 10.74 7.97
CA GLN A 354 -16.52 11.72 7.02
C GLN A 354 -17.84 11.28 6.38
N ASP A 355 -18.88 12.10 6.54
CA ASP A 355 -20.20 11.83 5.95
C ASP A 355 -20.36 12.47 4.56
N ASP A 356 -19.55 13.49 4.24
CA ASP A 356 -19.53 14.17 2.95
C ASP A 356 -18.37 13.69 2.08
N MET A 357 -18.68 12.90 1.05
CA MET A 357 -17.68 12.31 0.13
C MET A 357 -16.73 13.35 -0.49
N SER A 358 -17.21 14.58 -0.72
CA SER A 358 -16.39 15.65 -1.30
C SER A 358 -15.28 16.16 -0.36
N LYS A 359 -15.38 15.83 0.94
CA LYS A 359 -14.45 16.26 1.98
C LYS A 359 -13.51 15.16 2.44
N VAL A 360 -13.61 13.94 1.90
CA VAL A 360 -12.74 12.81 2.30
C VAL A 360 -11.26 13.19 2.20
N TYR A 361 -10.82 13.86 1.13
CA TYR A 361 -9.43 14.31 0.99
C TYR A 361 -8.95 15.34 2.01
N GLN A 362 -9.87 16.03 2.70
CA GLN A 362 -9.50 16.99 3.73
C GLN A 362 -9.07 16.29 5.02
N THR A 363 -9.48 15.04 5.20
CA THR A 363 -9.27 14.27 6.43
C THR A 363 -8.56 12.94 6.19
N TRP A 364 -8.46 12.47 4.94
CA TRP A 364 -7.88 11.16 4.63
C TRP A 364 -7.30 11.10 3.22
N ASN A 365 -6.02 10.75 3.13
CA ASN A 365 -5.30 10.57 1.88
C ASN A 365 -4.63 9.18 1.84
N GLY A 366 -5.12 8.28 0.99
CA GLY A 366 -4.65 6.91 0.87
C GLY A 366 -3.20 6.79 0.40
N SER A 367 -2.66 7.80 -0.28
CA SER A 367 -1.23 7.87 -0.64
C SER A 367 -0.32 8.17 0.55
N GLU A 368 -0.86 8.73 1.63
CA GLU A 368 -0.16 8.98 2.89
C GLU A 368 -0.44 7.84 3.86
N VAL A 369 -1.72 7.50 4.10
CA VAL A 369 -2.16 6.48 5.07
C VAL A 369 -1.65 5.09 4.70
N SER A 370 -1.75 4.71 3.42
CA SER A 370 -1.39 3.37 2.96
C SER A 370 -0.76 3.43 1.58
N CYS A 371 0.39 4.08 1.46
CA CYS A 371 1.30 3.89 0.33
C CYS A 371 1.83 2.44 0.28
N MET A 372 2.53 2.07 -0.79
CA MET A 372 3.30 0.83 -0.81
C MET A 372 4.34 0.83 0.32
N ALA A 373 4.60 -0.34 0.91
CA ALA A 373 5.45 -0.49 2.10
C ALA A 373 5.04 0.35 3.33
N ALA A 374 3.83 0.93 3.35
CA ALA A 374 3.31 1.65 4.51
C ALA A 374 3.46 0.82 5.78
N ASN A 375 3.88 1.46 6.87
CA ASN A 375 4.25 0.74 8.09
C ASN A 375 3.92 1.54 9.35
N VAL A 376 3.70 0.81 10.44
CA VAL A 376 3.57 1.36 11.80
C VAL A 376 4.64 0.72 12.67
N GLN A 377 5.33 1.53 13.46
CA GLN A 377 6.39 1.11 14.38
C GLN A 377 6.13 1.67 15.77
N TRP A 378 6.09 0.80 16.78
CA TRP A 378 6.14 1.20 18.19
C TRP A 378 7.55 0.92 18.70
N ILE A 379 8.29 1.98 19.00
CA ILE A 379 9.66 1.89 19.51
C ILE A 379 9.63 2.14 21.00
N PHE A 380 10.11 1.18 21.78
CA PHE A 380 10.09 1.22 23.23
C PHE A 380 11.45 1.60 23.80
N TYR A 381 11.42 2.45 24.82
CA TYR A 381 12.59 3.00 25.50
C TYR A 381 12.48 2.78 27.00
N LYS A 382 13.62 2.53 27.65
CA LYS A 382 13.68 2.28 29.10
C LYS A 382 14.79 3.12 29.74
N ASN A 383 14.54 3.59 30.97
CA ASN A 383 15.57 4.25 31.79
C ASN A 383 16.09 3.32 32.91
N GLU A 384 17.07 3.79 33.68
CA GLU A 384 17.65 3.04 34.80
C GLU A 384 16.66 2.76 35.94
N ALA A 385 15.65 3.62 36.12
CA ALA A 385 14.58 3.44 37.12
C ALA A 385 13.55 2.37 36.69
N GLY A 386 13.58 1.96 35.43
CA GLY A 386 12.65 1.00 34.86
C GLY A 386 11.42 1.61 34.20
N ASP A 387 11.31 2.94 34.12
CA ASP A 387 10.22 3.61 33.42
C ASP A 387 10.29 3.30 31.92
N ILE A 388 9.12 3.12 31.31
CA ILE A 388 9.01 2.71 29.91
C ILE A 388 8.25 3.77 29.12
N LEU A 389 8.87 4.20 28.03
CA LEU A 389 8.26 5.07 27.03
C LEU A 389 8.05 4.31 25.71
N VAL A 390 7.06 4.72 24.96
CA VAL A 390 6.83 4.30 23.58
C VAL A 390 6.75 5.51 22.65
N LYS A 391 7.35 5.41 21.47
CA LYS A 391 7.20 6.35 20.36
C LYS A 391 6.55 5.61 19.20
N ILE A 392 5.45 6.14 18.68
CA ILE A 392 4.72 5.56 17.56
C ILE A 392 5.11 6.31 16.29
N LEU A 393 5.50 5.55 15.27
CA LEU A 393 5.78 6.06 13.94
C LEU A 393 4.78 5.46 12.94
N HIS A 394 4.32 6.27 12.00
CA HIS A 394 3.68 5.82 10.77
C HIS A 394 4.52 6.30 9.59
N ASN A 395 4.87 5.38 8.69
CA ASN A 395 5.80 5.63 7.59
C ASN A 395 7.11 6.30 8.03
N GLU A 396 7.64 5.86 9.18
CA GLU A 396 8.85 6.38 9.84
C GLU A 396 8.76 7.84 10.34
N GLU A 397 7.58 8.47 10.30
CA GLU A 397 7.32 9.78 10.89
C GLU A 397 6.58 9.64 12.23
N PRO A 398 6.94 10.41 13.28
CA PRO A 398 6.22 10.37 14.55
C PRO A 398 4.79 10.86 14.38
N VAL A 399 3.85 10.16 15.00
CA VAL A 399 2.42 10.49 14.93
C VAL A 399 1.80 10.61 16.32
N SER A 400 0.70 11.36 16.38
CA SER A 400 -0.10 11.52 17.58
C SER A 400 -1.20 10.46 17.66
N ILE A 401 -1.41 9.94 18.87
CA ILE A 401 -2.56 9.11 19.26
C ILE A 401 -3.36 9.84 20.36
N PRO A 402 -4.62 9.47 20.64
CA PRO A 402 -5.48 10.18 21.61
C PRO A 402 -5.13 9.88 23.08
N VAL A 403 -3.84 9.75 23.39
CA VAL A 403 -3.29 9.60 24.74
C VAL A 403 -2.59 10.90 25.13
N LYS A 404 -2.84 11.42 26.32
CA LYS A 404 -2.18 12.66 26.78
C LYS A 404 -0.72 12.38 27.09
N THR A 405 0.18 13.28 26.68
CA THR A 405 1.60 13.22 27.02
C THR A 405 2.18 14.62 27.18
N ASP A 406 3.09 14.78 28.14
CA ASP A 406 3.91 15.97 28.39
C ASP A 406 5.31 15.87 27.76
N ILE A 407 5.60 14.75 27.09
CA ILE A 407 6.92 14.41 26.53
C ILE A 407 6.84 13.99 25.06
N ALA A 408 5.91 14.59 24.31
CA ALA A 408 5.72 14.32 22.88
C ALA A 408 7.05 14.36 22.09
N PRO A 409 7.27 13.44 21.12
CA PRO A 409 6.34 12.42 20.62
C PRO A 409 6.38 11.09 21.38
N PHE A 410 6.87 11.08 22.63
CA PHE A 410 6.90 9.90 23.49
C PHE A 410 5.67 9.85 24.37
N TYR A 411 5.27 8.64 24.75
CA TYR A 411 4.16 8.36 25.66
C TYR A 411 4.64 7.39 26.74
N ARG A 412 4.11 7.49 27.96
CA ARG A 412 4.34 6.45 28.97
C ARG A 412 3.62 5.18 28.51
N TRP A 413 4.29 4.03 28.58
CA TRP A 413 3.70 2.78 28.09
C TRP A 413 2.40 2.43 28.82
N ASP A 414 2.37 2.59 30.14
CA ASP A 414 1.18 2.29 30.95
C ASP A 414 -0.04 3.10 30.48
N ASP A 415 0.13 4.40 30.18
CA ASP A 415 -0.96 5.25 29.67
C ASP A 415 -1.49 4.74 28.30
N VAL A 416 -0.60 4.31 27.41
CA VAL A 416 -0.96 3.77 26.08
C VAL A 416 -1.63 2.41 26.21
N ARG A 417 -1.07 1.52 27.03
CA ARG A 417 -1.62 0.18 27.29
C ARG A 417 -3.01 0.29 27.88
N ASP A 418 -3.19 1.11 28.93
CA ASP A 418 -4.46 1.25 29.63
C ASP A 418 -5.53 1.83 28.70
N PHE A 419 -5.18 2.87 27.92
CA PHE A 419 -6.09 3.46 26.93
C PHE A 419 -6.58 2.43 25.91
N TYR A 420 -5.67 1.72 25.24
CA TYR A 420 -6.08 0.77 24.21
C TYR A 420 -6.73 -0.49 24.82
N THR A 421 -6.33 -0.94 25.99
CA THR A 421 -6.99 -2.07 26.68
C THR A 421 -8.44 -1.71 27.03
N GLN A 422 -8.68 -0.52 27.57
CA GLN A 422 -10.03 -0.02 27.84
C GLN A 422 -10.85 0.07 26.54
N LYS A 423 -10.25 0.60 25.47
CA LYS A 423 -10.88 0.69 24.15
C LYS A 423 -11.30 -0.69 23.62
N LEU A 424 -10.47 -1.71 23.83
CA LEU A 424 -10.75 -3.07 23.41
C LEU A 424 -11.78 -3.78 24.31
N SER A 425 -11.94 -3.40 25.57
CA SER A 425 -12.92 -4.03 26.48
C SER A 425 -14.39 -3.68 26.22
N VAL A 426 -14.65 -2.64 25.41
CA VAL A 426 -15.99 -2.15 25.09
C VAL A 426 -16.45 -2.55 23.68
N LYS A 427 -15.64 -3.36 22.99
CA LYS A 427 -15.93 -3.94 21.68
C LYS A 427 -16.08 -5.44 21.82
#